data_AF-A0A7W0RTL1-F1
#
_entry.id   AF-A0A7W0RTL1-F1
#
_cell.length_a   1.000
_cell.length_b   1.000
_cell.length_c   1.000
_cell.angle_alpha   90.00
_cell.angle_beta   90.00
_cell.angle_gamma   90.00
#
_symmetry.space_group_name_H-M   'P 1'
#
loop_
_entity.id
_entity.type
_entity.pdbx_description
1 polymer ?
#
loop_
_entity_poly.entity_id
_entity_poly.type
_entity_poly.pdbx_seq_one_letter_code
_entity_poly.pdbx_strand_id
1 'polypeptide(L)'
;MLNKIHLISAWLLVALGLIHIGFTPFAYRQFTHNALWFVGAGLALVFAGFLNVAAARIAGQDKVVHRLCLIANASVFALFCVALSLLREPQVFVGLLLSAVAFVATIKQK
;
A
#
# COMPACT_ATOMS: atom_id res chain seq x y z
N MET A 1 -20.51 4.26 -3.92
CA MET A 1 -19.84 3.65 -2.73
C MET A 1 -18.44 3.16 -3.04
N LEU A 2 -18.23 2.38 -4.12
CA LEU A 2 -16.94 1.80 -4.47
C LEU A 2 -15.79 2.84 -4.51
N ASN A 3 -16.05 4.02 -5.09
CA ASN A 3 -15.04 5.09 -5.16
C ASN A 3 -14.66 5.67 -3.78
N LYS A 4 -15.61 5.73 -2.84
CA LYS A 4 -15.35 6.18 -1.46
C LYS A 4 -14.50 5.15 -0.71
N ILE A 5 -14.82 3.87 -0.84
CA ILE A 5 -14.04 2.77 -0.21
C ILE A 5 -12.61 2.78 -0.76
N HIS A 6 -12.46 2.95 -2.08
CA HIS A 6 -11.14 3.04 -2.70
C HIS A 6 -10.32 4.22 -2.17
N LEU A 7 -10.91 5.41 -2.05
CA LEU A 7 -10.23 6.57 -1.47
C LEU A 7 -9.86 6.36 0.00
N ILE A 8 -10.75 5.76 0.79
CA ILE A 8 -10.46 5.44 2.20
C ILE A 8 -9.29 4.47 2.28
N SER A 9 -9.31 3.36 1.52
CA SER A 9 -8.19 2.41 1.52
C SER A 9 -6.89 3.04 1.06
N ALA A 10 -6.95 3.94 0.06
CA ALA A 10 -5.79 4.66 -0.46
C ALA A 10 -5.14 5.53 0.63
N TRP A 11 -5.93 6.32 1.36
CA TRP A 11 -5.41 7.15 2.44
C TRP A 11 -4.93 6.34 3.65
N LEU A 12 -5.56 5.20 3.94
CA LEU A 12 -5.09 4.30 4.97
C LEU A 12 -3.75 3.63 4.60
N LEU A 13 -3.51 3.32 3.32
CA LEU A 13 -2.20 2.86 2.85
C LEU A 13 -1.12 3.94 3.02
N VAL A 14 -1.44 5.20 2.68
CA VAL A 14 -0.54 6.34 2.93
C VAL A 14 -0.24 6.47 4.42
N ALA A 15 -1.26 6.45 5.27
CA ALA A 15 -1.10 6.57 6.71
C ALA A 15 -0.25 5.42 7.28
N LEU A 16 -0.51 4.18 6.88
CA LEU A 16 0.27 3.03 7.28
C LEU A 16 1.74 3.17 6.85
N GLY A 17 2.00 3.60 5.61
CA GLY A 17 3.35 3.84 5.12
C GLY A 17 4.10 4.93 5.90
N LEU A 18 3.43 6.04 6.21
CA LEU A 18 4.00 7.12 7.02
C LEU A 18 4.30 6.69 8.46
N ILE A 19 3.38 5.93 9.09
CA ILE A 19 3.61 5.34 10.41
C ILE A 19 4.80 4.40 10.35
N HIS A 20 4.90 3.55 9.32
CA HIS A 20 5.99 2.61 9.15
C HIS A 20 7.34 3.33 9.02
N ILE A 21 7.42 4.38 8.20
CA ILE A 21 8.64 5.22 8.07
C ILE A 21 8.96 5.88 9.41
N GLY A 22 7.98 6.55 10.03
CA GLY A 22 8.16 7.27 11.30
C GLY A 22 8.54 6.36 12.48
N PHE A 23 8.15 5.09 12.43
CA PHE A 23 8.47 4.11 13.46
C PHE A 23 9.87 3.48 13.28
N THR A 24 10.50 3.65 12.12
CA THR A 24 11.85 3.12 11.83
C THR A 24 12.89 3.43 12.91
N PRO A 25 13.09 4.68 13.40
CA PRO A 25 14.11 4.97 14.41
C PRO A 25 13.83 4.31 15.78
N PHE A 26 12.58 3.94 16.05
CA PHE A 26 12.19 3.22 17.26
C PHE A 26 12.46 1.71 17.13
N ALA A 27 12.24 1.16 15.93
CA ALA A 27 12.51 -0.25 15.63
C ALA A 27 14.01 -0.53 15.42
N TYR A 28 14.75 0.43 14.85
CA TYR A 28 16.17 0.30 14.52
C TYR A 28 16.96 1.49 15.07
N ARG A 29 17.83 1.22 16.05
CA ARG A 29 18.67 2.24 16.69
C ARG A 29 19.78 2.79 15.79
N GLN A 30 20.07 2.11 14.69
CA GLN A 30 21.11 2.46 13.73
C GLN A 30 20.57 2.25 12.31
N PHE A 31 21.11 3.01 11.36
CA PHE A 31 20.76 2.85 9.95
C PHE A 31 21.44 1.61 9.37
N THR A 32 20.73 0.50 9.45
CA THR A 32 21.16 -0.82 8.95
C THR A 32 20.42 -1.17 7.66
N HIS A 33 20.85 -2.25 6.99
CA HIS A 33 20.13 -2.81 5.84
C HIS A 33 18.64 -3.09 6.16
N ASN A 34 18.35 -3.59 7.36
CA ASN A 34 16.96 -3.85 7.79
C ASN A 34 16.17 -2.55 7.98
N ALA A 35 16.81 -1.49 8.52
CA ALA A 35 16.19 -0.19 8.64
C ALA A 35 15.85 0.41 7.26
N LEU A 36 16.76 0.27 6.29
CA LEU A 36 16.53 0.70 4.90
C LEU A 36 15.37 -0.07 4.27
N TRP A 37 15.30 -1.40 4.43
CA TRP A 37 14.18 -2.21 3.95
C TRP A 37 12.85 -1.81 4.58
N PHE A 38 12.84 -1.52 5.88
CA PHE A 38 11.66 -1.06 6.61
C PHE A 38 11.17 0.28 6.04
N VAL A 39 12.05 1.28 5.90
CA VAL A 39 11.70 2.57 5.26
C VAL A 39 11.22 2.36 3.83
N GLY A 40 11.90 1.49 3.07
CA GLY A 40 11.55 1.17 1.68
C GLY A 40 10.14 0.58 1.55
N ALA A 41 9.76 -0.34 2.43
CA ALA A 41 8.40 -0.86 2.48
C ALA A 41 7.38 0.23 2.79
N GLY A 42 7.70 1.14 3.73
CA GLY A 42 6.85 2.29 4.04
C GLY A 42 6.67 3.24 2.85
N LEU A 43 7.74 3.54 2.11
CA LEU A 43 7.68 4.35 0.89
C LEU A 43 6.84 3.68 -0.21
N ALA A 44 6.97 2.36 -0.38
CA ALA A 44 6.16 1.61 -1.31
C ALA A 44 4.66 1.73 -1.00
N LEU A 45 4.28 1.71 0.28
CA LEU A 45 2.88 1.92 0.71
C LEU A 45 2.39 3.33 0.41
N VAL A 46 3.21 4.35 0.69
CA VAL A 46 2.87 5.75 0.38
C VAL A 46 2.63 5.95 -1.11
N PHE A 47 3.54 5.47 -1.96
CA PHE A 47 3.42 5.61 -3.41
C PHE A 47 2.25 4.81 -3.98
N ALA A 48 2.02 3.59 -3.49
CA ALA A 48 0.83 2.81 -3.85
C ALA A 48 -0.44 3.58 -3.46
N GLY A 49 -0.50 4.12 -2.24
CA GLY A 49 -1.63 4.94 -1.78
C GLY A 49 -1.89 6.15 -2.69
N PHE A 50 -0.86 6.91 -3.05
CA PHE A 50 -1.01 8.04 -3.99
C PHE A 50 -1.51 7.61 -5.37
N LEU A 51 -1.04 6.47 -5.88
CA LEU A 51 -1.49 5.96 -7.17
C LEU A 51 -2.96 5.54 -7.13
N ASN A 52 -3.43 4.97 -6.01
CA ASN A 52 -4.85 4.67 -5.79
C ASN A 52 -5.69 5.96 -5.70
N VAL A 53 -5.19 7.02 -5.05
CA VAL A 53 -5.88 8.33 -5.07
C VAL A 53 -6.01 8.86 -6.48
N ALA A 54 -4.94 8.79 -7.29
CA ALA A 54 -4.96 9.22 -8.68
C ALA A 54 -5.99 8.42 -9.48
N ALA A 55 -5.92 7.08 -9.43
CA ALA A 55 -6.85 6.18 -10.11
C ALA A 55 -8.32 6.40 -9.71
N ALA A 56 -8.57 6.66 -8.42
CA ALA A 56 -9.91 6.92 -7.93
C ALA A 56 -10.52 8.25 -8.40
N ARG A 57 -9.69 9.29 -8.58
CA ARG A 57 -10.15 10.60 -9.08
C ARG A 57 -10.53 10.56 -10.56
N ILE A 58 -9.79 9.82 -11.37
CA ILE A 58 -10.06 9.66 -12.81
C ILE A 58 -11.11 8.57 -13.11
N ALA A 59 -11.56 7.83 -12.10
CA ALA A 59 -12.56 6.76 -12.20
C ALA A 59 -12.30 5.78 -13.38
N GLY A 60 -11.05 5.34 -13.55
CA GLY A 60 -10.67 4.37 -14.58
C GLY A 60 -10.60 4.90 -16.02
N GLN A 61 -10.83 6.20 -16.26
CA GLN A 61 -10.82 6.79 -17.60
C GLN A 61 -9.43 6.78 -18.25
N ASP A 62 -8.36 6.99 -17.47
CA ASP A 62 -6.98 6.83 -17.95
C ASP A 62 -6.49 5.39 -17.76
N LYS A 63 -6.33 4.69 -18.88
CA LYS A 63 -5.89 3.29 -18.94
C LYS A 63 -4.46 3.09 -18.42
N VAL A 64 -3.58 4.09 -18.54
CA VAL A 64 -2.19 4.00 -18.07
C VAL A 64 -2.18 4.07 -16.56
N VAL A 65 -2.81 5.10 -15.98
CA VAL A 65 -2.91 5.26 -14.52
C VAL A 65 -3.59 4.04 -13.89
N HIS A 66 -4.67 3.55 -14.49
CA HIS A 66 -5.35 2.35 -14.01
C HIS A 66 -4.44 1.11 -14.01
N ARG A 67 -3.69 0.86 -15.10
CA ARG A 67 -2.77 -0.29 -15.19
C ARG A 67 -1.63 -0.18 -14.19
N LEU A 68 -1.04 1.00 -14.05
CA LEU A 68 0.02 1.24 -13.06
C LEU A 68 -0.51 1.00 -11.64
N CYS A 69 -1.71 1.49 -11.33
CA CYS A 69 -2.35 1.26 -10.03
C CYS A 69 -2.61 -0.23 -9.77
N LEU A 70 -3.06 -0.97 -10.78
CA LEU A 70 -3.31 -2.39 -10.68
C LEU A 70 -2.02 -3.17 -10.41
N ILE A 71 -0.94 -2.85 -11.13
CA ILE A 71 0.39 -3.46 -10.93
C ILE A 71 0.91 -3.15 -9.53
N ALA A 72 0.85 -1.89 -9.09
CA ALA A 72 1.30 -1.50 -7.76
C ALA A 72 0.53 -2.24 -6.65
N ASN A 73 -0.80 -2.31 -6.76
CA ASN A 73 -1.65 -3.03 -5.80
C ASN A 73 -1.35 -4.53 -5.78
N ALA A 74 -1.17 -5.15 -6.95
CA ALA A 74 -0.79 -6.57 -7.03
C ALA A 74 0.58 -6.83 -6.37
N SER A 75 1.58 -5.97 -6.65
CA SER A 75 2.91 -6.08 -6.06
C SER A 75 2.91 -5.91 -4.54
N VAL A 76 2.18 -4.92 -4.02
CA VAL A 76 2.07 -4.69 -2.57
C VAL A 76 1.28 -5.81 -1.90
N PHE A 77 0.20 -6.29 -2.50
CA PHE A 77 -0.55 -7.43 -2.00
C PHE A 77 0.32 -8.69 -1.94
N ALA A 78 1.05 -8.99 -3.01
CA ALA A 78 1.98 -10.12 -3.06
C ALA A 78 3.09 -9.98 -1.99
N LEU A 79 3.64 -8.77 -1.82
CA LEU A 79 4.62 -8.48 -0.77
C LEU A 79 4.05 -8.81 0.62
N PHE A 80 2.81 -8.41 0.93
CA PHE A 80 2.19 -8.74 2.21
C PHE A 80 1.85 -10.22 2.37
N CYS A 81 1.46 -10.92 1.31
CA CYS A 81 1.29 -12.37 1.35
C CYS A 81 2.59 -13.09 1.72
N VAL A 82 3.71 -12.67 1.11
CA VAL A 82 5.04 -13.21 1.45
C VAL A 82 5.43 -12.79 2.87
N ALA A 83 5.23 -11.52 3.23
CA ALA A 83 5.54 -11.01 4.57
C ALA A 83 4.76 -11.77 5.65
N LEU A 84 3.50 -12.15 5.42
CA LEU A 84 2.69 -12.92 6.38
C LEU A 84 3.30 -14.30 6.71
N SER A 85 4.05 -14.90 5.77
CA SER A 85 4.75 -16.16 6.02
C SER A 85 5.98 -16.00 6.93
N LEU A 86 6.52 -14.79 7.04
CA LEU A 86 7.75 -14.47 7.78
C LEU A 86 7.50 -13.67 9.06
N LEU A 87 6.47 -12.83 9.07
CA LEU A 87 6.19 -11.80 10.07
C LEU A 87 4.71 -11.87 10.44
N ARG A 88 4.43 -12.14 11.72
CA ARG A 88 3.05 -12.17 12.27
C ARG A 88 2.74 -10.92 13.08
N GLU A 89 3.12 -9.77 12.54
CA GLU A 89 2.94 -8.48 13.19
C GLU A 89 1.64 -7.79 12.73
N PRO A 90 0.96 -7.01 13.60
CA PRO A 90 -0.32 -6.36 13.27
C PRO A 90 -0.32 -5.57 11.96
N GLN A 91 0.76 -4.85 11.66
CA GLN A 91 0.88 -4.06 10.42
C GLN A 91 0.85 -4.91 9.16
N VAL A 92 1.26 -6.19 9.22
CA VAL A 92 1.24 -7.10 8.07
C VAL A 92 -0.19 -7.49 7.73
N PHE A 93 -1.00 -7.80 8.74
CA PHE A 93 -2.42 -8.11 8.55
C PHE A 93 -3.21 -6.90 8.03
N VAL A 94 -2.96 -5.71 8.61
CA VAL A 94 -3.58 -4.46 8.16
C VAL A 94 -3.18 -4.14 6.72
N GLY A 95 -1.89 -4.24 6.40
CA GLY A 95 -1.37 -4.00 5.05
C GLY A 95 -1.93 -4.97 4.01
N LEU A 96 -2.05 -6.25 4.35
CA LEU A 96 -2.66 -7.27 3.51
C LEU A 96 -4.13 -6.95 3.21
N LEU A 97 -4.91 -6.61 4.24
CA LEU A 97 -6.33 -6.26 4.08
C LEU A 97 -6.49 -5.01 3.22
N LEU A 98 -5.74 -3.95 3.51
CA LEU A 98 -5.83 -2.68 2.77
C LEU A 98 -5.43 -2.84 1.31
N SER A 99 -4.34 -3.57 1.03
CA SER A 99 -3.88 -3.83 -0.34
C SER A 99 -4.86 -4.73 -1.11
N ALA A 100 -5.48 -5.73 -0.47
CA ALA A 100 -6.52 -6.54 -1.08
C ALA A 100 -7.76 -5.70 -1.46
N VAL A 101 -8.23 -4.84 -0.54
CA VAL A 101 -9.37 -3.94 -0.80
C VAL A 101 -9.05 -2.98 -1.93
N ALA A 102 -7.86 -2.35 -1.92
CA ALA A 102 -7.40 -1.44 -2.98
C ALA A 102 -7.31 -2.15 -4.34
N PHE A 103 -6.79 -3.38 -4.38
CA PHE A 103 -6.68 -4.18 -5.58
C PHE A 103 -8.06 -4.51 -6.18
N VAL A 104 -8.99 -5.01 -5.36
CA VAL A 104 -10.37 -5.31 -5.80
C VAL A 104 -11.10 -4.05 -6.22
N ALA A 105 -10.94 -2.93 -5.49
CA ALA A 105 -11.56 -1.66 -5.85
C ALA A 105 -11.06 -1.12 -7.19
N THR A 106 -9.76 -1.26 -7.46
CA THR A 106 -9.15 -0.90 -8.74
C THR A 106 -9.70 -1.75 -9.89
N ILE A 107 -9.85 -3.07 -9.72
CA ILE A 107 -10.42 -3.96 -10.74
C ILE A 107 -11.87 -3.57 -11.07
N LYS A 108 -12.65 -3.22 -10.05
CA LYS A 108 -14.08 -2.88 -10.17
C LYS A 108 -14.36 -1.45 -10.63
N GLN A 109 -13.33 -0.62 -10.80
CA GLN A 109 -13.47 0.76 -11.31
C GLN A 109 -13.58 0.86 -12.83
N LYS A 110 -13.44 -0.26 -13.52
CA LYS A 110 -13.50 -0.36 -14.98
C LYS A 110 -14.92 -0.53 -15.49
#